data_AF-A0A367EML7-F1
#
_entry.id   AF-A0A367EML7-F1
#
_cell.length_a   1.000
_cell.length_b   1.000
_cell.length_c   1.000
_cell.angle_alpha   90.00
_cell.angle_beta   90.00
_cell.angle_gamma   90.00
#
_symmetry.space_group_name_H-M   'P 1'
#
loop_
_entity.id
_entity.type
_entity.pdbx_description
1 polymer ?
#
loop_
_entity_poly.entity_id
_entity_poly.type
_entity_poly.pdbx_seq_one_letter_code
_entity_poly.pdbx_strand_id
1 'polypeptide(L)'
;MVRARRTFALAIAVGSVAVAASAGSAAASPAVAAPTCIGKSFSGTLGKNKAICNSGYKLTMQDNGDLVLRRSNGTACYASGTRAPGDASAQYVKNLFGKPYIDINSTSQGRVGRILGAHTGAHFGTNASVNNKGEFWVGYKKVGWC
;
A
#
# COMPACT_ATOMS: atom_id res chain seq x y z
N MET A 1 -65.39 -46.65 -19.21
CA MET A 1 -65.27 -46.02 -17.87
C MET A 1 -64.09 -46.68 -17.14
N VAL A 2 -62.88 -46.12 -17.26
CA VAL A 2 -62.16 -45.27 -16.27
C VAL A 2 -61.38 -46.05 -15.18
N ARG A 3 -60.07 -46.12 -15.43
CA ARG A 3 -58.87 -45.99 -14.56
C ARG A 3 -58.54 -46.97 -13.40
N ALA A 4 -57.39 -47.63 -13.64
CA ALA A 4 -56.42 -48.16 -12.68
C ALA A 4 -55.95 -47.15 -11.63
N ARG A 5 -55.54 -47.65 -10.45
CA ARG A 5 -54.77 -46.90 -9.46
C ARG A 5 -53.47 -47.65 -9.15
N ARG A 6 -52.37 -47.11 -9.66
CA ARG A 6 -50.99 -47.46 -9.29
C ARG A 6 -50.63 -46.67 -8.03
N THR A 7 -50.16 -47.37 -7.01
CA THR A 7 -49.53 -46.79 -5.83
C THR A 7 -48.16 -46.23 -6.20
N PHE A 8 -47.96 -44.93 -6.00
CA PHE A 8 -46.65 -44.27 -6.12
C PHE A 8 -46.04 -44.16 -4.72
N ALA A 9 -44.86 -44.78 -4.53
CA ALA A 9 -44.01 -44.55 -3.37
C ALA A 9 -43.14 -43.31 -3.64
N LEU A 10 -43.25 -42.30 -2.77
CA LEU A 10 -42.48 -41.07 -2.82
C LEU A 10 -41.17 -41.27 -2.04
N ALA A 11 -40.05 -41.42 -2.73
CA ALA A 11 -38.72 -41.40 -2.13
C ALA A 11 -38.21 -39.95 -2.09
N ILE A 12 -38.05 -39.39 -0.89
CA ILE A 12 -37.43 -38.08 -0.66
C ILE A 12 -35.91 -38.28 -0.71
N ALA A 13 -35.30 -37.94 -1.84
CA ALA A 13 -33.84 -37.89 -1.96
C ALA A 13 -33.32 -36.57 -1.38
N VAL A 14 -32.57 -36.65 -0.28
CA VAL A 14 -31.83 -35.51 0.28
C VAL A 14 -30.58 -35.31 -0.58
N GLY A 15 -30.67 -34.41 -1.56
CA GLY A 15 -29.54 -34.06 -2.42
C GLY A 15 -28.56 -33.15 -1.70
N SER A 16 -27.36 -33.64 -1.43
CA SER A 16 -26.24 -32.84 -0.94
C SER A 16 -25.79 -31.86 -2.03
N VAL A 17 -25.92 -30.55 -1.79
CA VAL A 17 -25.36 -29.53 -2.67
C VAL A 17 -23.86 -29.45 -2.44
N ALA A 18 -23.07 -29.96 -3.39
CA ALA A 18 -21.64 -29.73 -3.41
C ALA A 18 -21.38 -28.26 -3.82
N VAL A 19 -20.98 -27.43 -2.87
CA VAL A 19 -20.47 -26.08 -3.14
C VAL A 19 -19.08 -26.24 -3.74
N ALA A 20 -18.97 -26.16 -5.06
CA ALA A 20 -17.68 -26.03 -5.74
C ALA A 20 -17.10 -24.66 -5.41
N ALA A 21 -16.11 -24.63 -4.50
CA ALA A 21 -15.29 -23.45 -4.28
C ALA A 21 -14.52 -23.16 -5.58
N SER A 22 -14.86 -22.07 -6.26
CA SER A 22 -14.03 -21.55 -7.33
C SER A 22 -12.71 -21.10 -6.70
N ALA A 23 -11.67 -21.91 -6.85
CA ALA A 23 -10.30 -21.49 -6.63
C ALA A 23 -10.00 -20.43 -7.70
N GLY A 24 -10.31 -19.17 -7.38
CA GLY A 24 -9.82 -18.03 -8.12
C GLY A 24 -8.31 -18.14 -8.12
N SER A 25 -7.73 -18.49 -9.27
CA SER A 25 -6.30 -18.34 -9.47
C SER A 25 -6.01 -16.87 -9.24
N ALA A 26 -5.46 -16.56 -8.07
CA ALA A 26 -4.83 -15.28 -7.81
C ALA A 26 -3.66 -15.22 -8.78
N ALA A 27 -3.94 -14.76 -10.00
CA ALA A 27 -2.94 -14.43 -10.98
C ALA A 27 -2.00 -13.46 -10.27
N ALA A 28 -0.80 -13.95 -9.94
CA ALA A 28 0.26 -13.11 -9.43
C ALA A 28 0.37 -11.95 -10.42
N SER A 29 0.04 -10.74 -9.94
CA SER A 29 0.21 -9.54 -10.74
C SER A 29 1.65 -9.57 -11.27
N PRO A 30 1.88 -9.22 -12.55
CA PRO A 30 3.22 -9.22 -13.11
C PRO A 30 4.13 -8.48 -12.14
N ALA A 31 5.22 -9.12 -11.74
CA ALA A 31 6.18 -8.54 -10.81
C ALA A 31 6.67 -7.22 -11.43
N VAL A 32 6.04 -6.12 -11.02
CA VAL A 32 6.46 -4.78 -11.39
C VAL A 32 7.93 -4.71 -11.03
N ALA A 33 8.75 -4.29 -12.00
CA ALA A 33 10.20 -4.19 -11.83
C ALA A 33 10.51 -3.61 -10.45
N ALA A 34 11.37 -4.30 -9.70
CA ALA A 34 11.64 -3.89 -8.33
C ALA A 34 12.10 -2.42 -8.34
N PRO A 35 11.50 -1.56 -7.50
CA PRO A 35 11.82 -0.14 -7.49
C PRO A 35 13.30 0.06 -7.18
N THR A 36 13.94 0.98 -7.88
CA THR A 36 15.34 1.34 -7.67
C THR A 36 15.49 2.05 -6.34
N CYS A 37 16.37 1.52 -5.50
CA CYS A 37 16.74 2.16 -4.24
C CYS A 37 17.58 3.42 -4.51
N ILE A 38 17.09 4.60 -4.12
CA ILE A 38 17.79 5.88 -4.31
C ILE A 38 18.56 6.35 -3.06
N GLY A 39 18.61 5.50 -2.03
CA GLY A 39 19.25 5.80 -0.74
C GLY A 39 18.33 5.44 0.44
N LYS A 40 18.66 5.97 1.62
CA LYS A 40 17.92 5.73 2.88
C LYS A 40 16.90 6.84 3.18
N SER A 41 16.93 7.92 2.41
CA SER A 41 16.14 9.13 2.64
C SER A 41 15.92 9.90 1.33
N PHE A 42 14.90 10.75 1.30
CA PHE A 42 14.66 11.71 0.21
C PHE A 42 14.20 13.06 0.77
N SER A 43 14.59 14.14 0.10
CA SER A 43 14.21 15.53 0.43
C SER A 43 13.53 16.26 -0.74
N GLY A 44 13.36 15.57 -1.88
CA GLY A 44 12.61 16.04 -3.05
C GLY A 44 11.45 15.10 -3.37
N THR A 45 11.36 14.65 -4.61
CA THR A 45 10.27 13.77 -5.07
C THR A 45 10.70 12.31 -5.13
N LEU A 46 9.96 11.44 -4.45
CA LEU A 46 9.96 10.00 -4.62
C LEU A 46 8.85 9.63 -5.62
N GLY A 47 9.23 9.50 -6.88
CA GLY A 47 8.32 9.11 -7.96
C GLY A 47 8.17 7.58 -8.09
N LYS A 48 7.37 7.18 -9.08
CA LYS A 48 7.23 5.77 -9.48
C LYS A 48 8.57 5.10 -9.75
N ASN A 49 8.65 3.80 -9.48
CA ASN A 49 9.85 2.95 -9.61
C ASN A 49 11.05 3.38 -8.77
N LYS A 50 10.89 4.31 -7.82
CA LYS A 50 11.93 4.68 -6.86
C LYS A 50 11.50 4.29 -5.45
N ALA A 51 12.47 3.91 -4.65
CA ALA A 51 12.27 3.61 -3.24
C ALA A 51 13.41 4.15 -2.40
N ILE A 52 13.14 4.42 -1.12
CA ILE A 52 14.21 4.49 -0.13
C ILE A 52 14.29 3.15 0.58
N CYS A 53 15.51 2.67 0.78
CA CYS A 53 15.81 1.31 1.23
C CYS A 53 16.84 1.36 2.35
N ASN A 54 16.60 0.61 3.42
CA ASN A 54 17.56 0.46 4.51
C ASN A 54 17.38 -0.90 5.19
N SER A 55 18.44 -1.72 5.23
CA SER A 55 18.52 -2.96 6.02
C SER A 55 17.30 -3.90 5.89
N GLY A 56 16.83 -4.13 4.67
CA GLY A 56 15.67 -5.00 4.41
C GLY A 56 14.31 -4.30 4.55
N TYR A 57 14.27 -2.99 4.80
CA TYR A 57 13.06 -2.19 4.78
C TYR A 57 13.05 -1.28 3.55
N LYS A 58 11.87 -1.10 2.96
CA LYS A 58 11.69 -0.33 1.72
C LYS A 58 10.42 0.49 1.77
N LEU A 59 10.55 1.81 1.60
CA LEU A 59 9.41 2.71 1.39
C LEU A 59 9.31 3.02 -0.11
N THR A 60 8.17 2.75 -0.72
CA THR A 60 7.95 2.85 -2.16
C THR A 60 6.64 3.56 -2.47
N MET A 61 6.66 4.46 -3.45
CA MET A 61 5.44 4.96 -4.08
C MET A 61 4.93 3.91 -5.07
N GLN A 62 3.79 3.30 -4.77
CA GLN A 62 3.21 2.23 -5.58
C GLN A 62 2.37 2.77 -6.74
N ASP A 63 2.15 1.94 -7.76
CA ASP A 63 1.32 2.27 -8.94
C ASP A 63 -0.14 2.55 -8.60
N ASN A 64 -0.60 2.08 -7.43
CA ASN A 64 -1.94 2.36 -6.93
C ASN A 64 -2.04 3.72 -6.20
N GLY A 65 -0.96 4.51 -6.17
CA GLY A 65 -0.96 5.80 -5.49
C GLY A 65 -0.83 5.73 -3.98
N ASP A 66 -0.41 4.58 -3.44
CA ASP A 66 -0.13 4.40 -2.02
C ASP A 66 1.37 4.47 -1.73
N LEU A 67 1.77 5.17 -0.67
CA LEU A 67 3.14 5.21 -0.18
C LEU A 67 3.29 4.20 0.94
N VAL A 68 4.04 3.13 0.69
CA VAL A 68 4.01 1.95 1.56
C VAL A 68 5.41 1.54 2.00
N LEU A 69 5.55 1.28 3.30
CA LEU A 69 6.72 0.68 3.92
C LEU A 69 6.55 -0.84 3.97
N ARG A 70 7.52 -1.57 3.44
CA ARG A 70 7.56 -3.03 3.46
C ARG A 70 8.88 -3.57 3.99
N ARG A 71 8.81 -4.78 4.57
CA ARG A 71 9.97 -5.65 4.78
C ARG A 71 10.41 -6.29 3.45
N SER A 72 11.61 -6.87 3.43
CA SER A 72 12.19 -7.56 2.28
C SER A 72 11.38 -8.77 1.83
N ASN A 73 10.67 -9.41 2.77
CA ASN A 73 9.73 -10.50 2.51
C ASN A 73 8.39 -10.03 1.90
N GLY A 74 8.21 -8.73 1.64
CA GLY A 74 6.99 -8.17 1.04
C GLY A 74 5.90 -7.77 2.03
N THR A 75 6.02 -8.09 3.32
CA THR A 75 5.02 -7.70 4.34
C THR A 75 4.94 -6.17 4.47
N ALA A 76 3.74 -5.62 4.32
CA ALA A 76 3.47 -4.20 4.57
C ALA A 76 3.41 -3.91 6.07
N CYS A 77 4.10 -2.85 6.47
CA CYS A 77 4.16 -2.39 7.86
C CYS A 77 3.42 -1.07 8.06
N TYR A 78 3.46 -0.21 7.04
CA TYR A 78 2.77 1.07 7.02
C TYR A 78 2.32 1.37 5.60
N ALA A 79 1.15 1.98 5.46
CA ALA A 79 0.61 2.52 4.21
C ALA A 79 0.05 3.91 4.47
N SER A 80 0.15 4.82 3.50
CA SER A 80 -0.47 6.14 3.61
C SER A 80 -1.98 6.08 3.46
N GLY A 81 -2.52 5.00 2.90
CA GLY A 81 -3.95 4.82 2.65
C GLY A 81 -4.46 5.70 1.51
N THR A 82 -3.55 6.22 0.69
CA THR A 82 -3.88 7.04 -0.46
C THR A 82 -4.15 6.17 -1.68
N ARG A 83 -4.96 6.68 -2.61
CA ARG A 83 -5.27 5.99 -3.86
C ARG A 83 -5.25 6.97 -5.00
N ALA A 84 -4.52 6.62 -6.05
CA ALA A 84 -4.47 7.36 -7.30
C ALA A 84 -4.11 6.42 -8.48
N PRO A 85 -4.28 6.86 -9.73
CA PRO A 85 -3.70 6.18 -10.89
C PRO A 85 -2.16 6.13 -10.82
N GLY A 86 -1.52 5.42 -11.76
CA GLY A 86 -0.06 5.19 -11.81
C GLY A 86 0.81 6.42 -12.11
N ASP A 87 0.34 7.61 -11.75
CA ASP A 87 0.95 8.90 -11.96
C ASP A 87 1.21 9.67 -10.65
N ALA A 88 1.05 8.99 -9.52
CA ALA A 88 1.29 9.56 -8.21
C ALA A 88 2.78 9.60 -7.81
N SER A 89 3.14 10.61 -7.03
CA SER A 89 4.48 10.79 -6.45
C SER A 89 4.39 11.38 -5.05
N ALA A 90 5.37 11.05 -4.21
CA ALA A 90 5.52 11.61 -2.87
C ALA A 90 6.58 12.70 -2.87
N GLN A 91 6.21 13.94 -2.57
CA GLN A 91 7.12 15.08 -2.53
C GLN A 91 7.33 15.54 -1.10
N TYR A 92 8.57 15.52 -0.63
CA TYR A 92 8.93 16.13 0.63
C TYR A 92 8.94 17.66 0.49
N VAL A 93 8.27 18.33 1.43
CA VAL A 93 8.22 19.78 1.51
C VAL A 93 8.77 20.22 2.85
N LYS A 94 9.88 20.96 2.80
CA LYS A 94 10.41 21.67 3.96
C LYS A 94 9.52 22.88 4.24
N ASN A 95 9.06 23.03 5.48
CA ASN A 95 8.26 24.17 5.89
C ASN A 95 8.94 24.86 7.08
N LEU A 96 9.68 25.94 6.85
CA LEU A 96 10.43 26.63 7.91
C LEU A 96 9.54 27.24 8.99
N PHE A 97 8.29 27.55 8.67
CA PHE A 97 7.34 28.21 9.55
C PHE A 97 6.27 27.26 10.10
N GLY A 98 6.44 25.95 9.90
CA GLY A 98 5.47 24.96 10.34
C GLY A 98 6.04 23.56 10.39
N LYS A 99 5.19 22.53 10.37
CA LYS A 99 5.66 21.14 10.29
C LYS A 99 6.08 20.84 8.85
N PRO A 100 7.19 20.10 8.63
CA PRO A 100 7.47 19.58 7.31
C PRO A 100 6.44 18.51 6.98
N TYR A 101 6.25 18.23 5.70
CA TYR A 101 5.29 17.22 5.29
C TYR A 101 5.71 16.57 3.98
N ILE A 102 5.07 15.45 3.67
CA ILE A 102 5.07 14.87 2.33
C ILE A 102 3.68 15.11 1.75
N ASP A 103 3.62 15.69 0.56
CA ASP A 103 2.41 15.64 -0.27
C ASP A 103 2.48 14.46 -1.21
N ILE A 104 1.37 13.74 -1.32
CA ILE A 104 1.17 12.71 -2.33
C ILE A 104 0.30 13.35 -3.41
N ASN A 105 0.91 13.60 -4.55
CA ASN A 105 0.29 14.27 -5.69
C ASN A 105 0.22 13.32 -6.88
N SER A 106 -0.95 13.28 -7.52
CA SER A 106 -1.19 12.64 -8.81
C SER A 106 -1.36 13.74 -9.86
N THR A 107 -0.78 13.56 -11.04
CA THR A 107 -0.93 14.54 -12.14
C THR A 107 -2.36 14.64 -12.66
N SER A 108 -3.14 13.58 -12.51
CA SER A 108 -4.54 13.48 -12.96
C SER A 108 -5.56 13.83 -11.89
N GLN A 109 -5.22 13.71 -10.60
CA GLN A 109 -6.15 13.96 -9.49
C GLN A 109 -5.74 15.11 -8.55
N GLY A 110 -4.54 15.67 -8.71
CA GLY A 110 -3.99 16.65 -7.78
C GLY A 110 -3.51 16.00 -6.47
N ARG A 111 -3.61 16.73 -5.35
CA ARG A 111 -3.16 16.24 -4.04
C ARG A 111 -4.15 15.20 -3.49
N VAL A 112 -3.69 13.95 -3.37
CA VAL A 112 -4.49 12.83 -2.86
C VAL A 112 -4.20 12.49 -1.40
N GLY A 113 -3.13 13.04 -0.83
CA GLY A 113 -2.86 12.90 0.60
C GLY A 113 -1.71 13.77 1.09
N ARG A 114 -1.62 13.88 2.42
CA ARG A 114 -0.53 14.58 3.11
C ARG A 114 -0.12 13.83 4.36
N ILE A 115 1.18 13.66 4.54
CA ILE A 115 1.80 13.04 5.71
C ILE A 115 2.55 14.12 6.47
N LEU A 116 2.09 14.45 7.69
CA LEU A 116 2.73 15.46 8.52
C LEU A 116 3.94 14.89 9.27
N GLY A 117 5.06 15.57 9.15
CA GLY A 117 6.28 15.36 9.93
C GLY A 117 6.37 16.24 11.17
N ALA A 118 7.58 16.37 11.70
CA ALA A 118 7.88 17.31 12.78
C ALA A 118 9.27 17.94 12.66
N HIS A 119 9.42 19.07 13.36
CA HIS A 119 10.68 19.69 13.72
C HIS A 119 10.95 19.41 15.20
N THR A 120 12.20 19.54 15.62
CA THR A 120 12.55 19.73 17.04
C THR A 120 12.93 21.20 17.26
N GLY A 121 13.05 21.63 18.51
CA GLY A 121 13.25 23.05 18.85
C GLY A 121 14.33 23.74 18.02
N ALA A 122 15.54 23.17 17.97
CA ALA A 122 16.67 23.74 17.23
C ALA A 122 16.89 23.12 15.84
N HIS A 123 16.15 22.07 15.46
CA HIS A 123 16.44 21.34 14.22
C HIS A 123 15.21 21.15 13.33
N PHE A 124 15.31 21.71 12.13
CA PHE A 124 14.38 21.47 11.06
C PHE A 124 14.55 20.05 10.52
N GLY A 125 13.43 19.38 10.33
CA GLY A 125 13.35 18.18 9.51
C GLY A 125 13.75 18.53 8.08
N THR A 126 14.72 17.81 7.52
CA THR A 126 15.27 18.09 6.19
C THR A 126 14.93 17.03 5.16
N ASN A 127 14.35 15.90 5.58
CA ASN A 127 14.06 14.77 4.71
C ASN A 127 13.00 13.85 5.32
N ALA A 128 12.56 12.91 4.51
CA ALA A 128 11.88 11.69 4.91
C ALA A 128 12.86 10.50 4.81
N SER A 129 12.85 9.59 5.77
CA SER A 129 13.84 8.51 5.86
C SER A 129 13.29 7.21 6.43
N VAL A 130 13.98 6.11 6.12
CA VAL A 130 13.79 4.81 6.75
C VAL A 130 15.08 4.41 7.44
N ASN A 131 14.99 4.06 8.73
CA ASN A 131 16.16 3.61 9.50
C ASN A 131 16.32 2.07 9.44
N ASN A 132 17.38 1.56 10.09
CA ASN A 132 17.68 0.12 10.12
C ASN A 132 16.74 -0.71 11.01
N LYS A 133 15.80 -0.06 11.71
CA LYS A 133 14.77 -0.72 12.53
C LYS A 133 13.43 -0.83 11.80
N GLY A 134 13.34 -0.33 10.57
CA GLY A 134 12.08 -0.29 9.83
C GLY A 134 11.13 0.79 10.31
N GLU A 135 11.65 1.90 10.85
CA GLU A 135 10.85 3.06 11.17
C GLU A 135 10.91 4.07 10.02
N PHE A 136 9.74 4.55 9.61
CA PHE A 136 9.57 5.62 8.64
C PHE A 136 9.40 6.97 9.36
N TRP A 137 10.29 7.92 9.06
CA TRP A 137 10.35 9.24 9.66
C TRP A 137 10.14 10.34 8.63
N VAL A 138 9.43 11.41 9.02
CA VAL A 138 9.33 12.66 8.25
C VAL A 138 9.81 13.80 9.16
N GLY A 139 11.01 14.30 8.87
CA GLY A 139 11.77 15.09 9.83
C GLY A 139 11.97 14.31 11.13
N TYR A 140 11.49 14.85 12.24
CA TYR A 140 11.62 14.29 13.58
C TYR A 140 10.36 13.55 14.08
N LYS A 141 9.41 13.24 13.18
CA LYS A 141 8.23 12.46 13.54
C LYS A 141 8.30 11.08 12.93
N LYS A 142 8.17 10.06 13.77
CA LYS A 142 7.89 8.70 13.34
C LYS A 142 6.45 8.63 12.82
N VAL A 143 6.30 8.24 11.56
CA VAL A 143 5.01 8.17 10.87
C VAL A 143 4.48 6.74 10.85
N GLY A 144 5.35 5.76 10.63
CA GLY A 144 4.99 4.34 10.57
C GLY A 144 6.19 3.45 10.89
N TRP A 145 5.93 2.19 11.20
CA TRP A 145 7.00 1.25 11.53
C TRP A 145 6.57 -0.19 11.26
N CYS A 146 7.58 -1.04 11.09
CA CYS A 146 7.51 -2.49 11.20
C CYS A 146 7.76 -2.92 12.66
#